data_AF-Q1GRV5-F1
#
_entry.id   AF-Q1GRV5-F1
#
_cell.length_a   1.000
_cell.length_b   1.000
_cell.length_c   1.000
_cell.angle_alpha   90.00
_cell.angle_beta   90.00
_cell.angle_gamma   90.00
#
_symmetry.space_group_name_H-M   'P 1'
#
loop_
_entity.id
_entity.type
_entity.pdbx_description
1 polymer ?
#
loop_
_entity_poly.entity_id
_entity_poly.type
_entity_poly.pdbx_seq_one_letter_code
_entity_poly.pdbx_strand_id
1 'polypeptide(L)'
;MPSFRTIVLLALPLLGISTLAVPARADVKEGVDAWQAGDYRTAVAEWRPLAIAGDADAQFNLGQAYKLGRGVPADLAQAEAWYRRAAKQGHLQAEDNLGLVLFTANRREEAMPLIARSAARGEPRAQYVLGTAHFNGDLAERDWPRAYALTKRASDAGLSIASARLAQLDNLIPLDQRQRGLAMIPDMERSEQRERLAAVSAAAPAAPKPAPTSPIKTASLPPSAPGTSYTPPPVIAATKPAPAPRSKPVTASSPVASAAAAAAVEATAEAMAATGQPGTTYAAPPESNAPPSAGPEAAPAAPGPARSVPAPPPGHDATASPWRAQLGAFGVEANARGLWAALEKKHPAVAGRERHMVKSGKLTRLQAGGFANKGEAERFCASLRKDGQACLVVDR
;
A
#
# COMPACT_ATOMS: atom_id res chain seq x y z
N MET A 1 33.98 31.48 -82.57
CA MET A 1 32.79 30.69 -82.93
C MET A 1 32.49 29.71 -81.80
N PRO A 2 31.20 29.45 -81.51
CA PRO A 2 30.73 29.01 -80.21
C PRO A 2 30.71 27.48 -80.05
N SER A 3 30.57 27.07 -78.78
CA SER A 3 29.76 25.94 -78.28
C SER A 3 30.03 24.51 -78.79
N PHE A 4 30.33 23.60 -77.87
CA PHE A 4 29.51 22.42 -77.55
C PHE A 4 30.17 21.73 -76.34
N ARG A 5 29.53 21.80 -75.16
CA ARG A 5 29.91 20.99 -74.00
C ARG A 5 28.72 20.13 -73.57
N THR A 6 28.97 18.84 -73.68
CA THR A 6 28.21 17.67 -73.27
C THR A 6 27.62 17.81 -71.86
N ILE A 7 26.31 17.61 -71.71
CA ILE A 7 25.69 17.38 -70.39
C ILE A 7 25.34 15.90 -70.29
N VAL A 8 25.96 15.26 -69.31
CA VAL A 8 25.78 13.87 -68.88
C VAL A 8 24.47 13.77 -68.10
N LEU A 9 23.54 12.92 -68.55
CA LEU A 9 22.36 12.51 -67.77
C LEU A 9 22.78 11.36 -66.83
N LEU A 10 22.89 11.67 -65.55
CA LEU A 10 23.22 10.73 -64.48
C LEU A 10 21.92 10.26 -63.82
N ALA A 11 21.51 9.03 -64.11
CA ALA A 11 20.38 8.38 -63.45
C ALA A 11 20.80 7.93 -62.05
N LEU A 12 20.21 8.53 -61.00
CA LEU A 12 20.31 8.03 -59.63
C LEU A 12 19.12 7.10 -59.33
N PRO A 13 19.33 5.87 -58.84
CA PRO A 13 18.25 5.06 -58.29
C PRO A 13 17.95 5.53 -56.85
N LEU A 14 16.70 5.95 -56.60
CA LEU A 14 16.19 6.10 -55.24
C LEU A 14 16.07 4.69 -54.61
N LEU A 15 17.02 4.31 -53.76
CA LEU A 15 16.81 3.24 -52.78
C LEU A 15 15.91 3.76 -51.66
N GLY A 16 14.63 3.37 -51.69
CA GLY A 16 13.71 3.56 -50.58
C GLY A 16 14.14 2.68 -49.40
N ILE A 17 14.61 3.30 -48.32
CA ILE A 17 14.85 2.62 -47.04
C ILE A 17 13.48 2.47 -46.36
N SER A 18 12.85 1.30 -46.53
CA SER A 18 11.70 0.91 -45.71
C SER A 18 12.18 0.69 -44.27
N THR A 19 11.90 1.64 -43.38
CA THR A 19 12.03 1.44 -41.94
C THR A 19 10.99 0.41 -41.50
N LEU A 20 11.42 -0.84 -41.31
CA LEU A 20 10.62 -1.83 -40.59
C LEU A 20 10.47 -1.32 -39.16
N ALA A 21 9.28 -0.81 -38.84
CA ALA A 21 8.89 -0.53 -37.46
C ALA A 21 8.91 -1.86 -36.70
N VAL A 22 9.90 -2.04 -35.83
CA VAL A 22 9.90 -3.13 -34.87
C VAL A 22 8.66 -2.91 -33.99
N PRO A 23 7.71 -3.86 -33.91
CA PRO A 23 6.55 -3.68 -33.05
C PRO A 23 7.08 -3.50 -31.63
N ALA A 24 6.81 -2.33 -31.03
CA ALA A 24 7.00 -2.14 -29.61
C ALA A 24 6.24 -3.29 -28.94
N ARG A 25 6.94 -4.13 -28.18
CA ARG A 25 6.26 -5.12 -27.36
C ARG A 25 5.39 -4.32 -26.40
N ALA A 26 4.08 -4.39 -26.58
CA ALA A 26 3.13 -3.86 -25.62
C ALA A 26 3.47 -4.51 -24.28
N ASP A 27 4.00 -3.70 -23.36
CA ASP A 27 4.32 -4.11 -22.01
C ASP A 27 3.27 -3.51 -21.06
N VAL A 28 3.29 -3.93 -19.80
CA VAL A 28 2.31 -3.43 -18.81
C VAL A 28 2.48 -1.96 -18.46
N LYS A 29 3.55 -1.30 -18.97
CA LYS A 29 3.95 0.04 -18.55
C LYS A 29 2.93 1.10 -18.95
N GLU A 30 2.39 1.04 -20.16
CA GLU A 30 1.42 2.03 -20.63
C GLU A 30 0.18 2.07 -19.72
N GLY A 31 -0.35 0.88 -19.36
CA GLY A 31 -1.43 0.80 -18.40
C GLY A 31 -1.05 1.25 -16.99
N VAL A 32 0.20 1.00 -16.56
CA VAL A 32 0.74 1.49 -15.28
C VAL A 32 0.83 3.02 -15.25
N ASP A 33 1.30 3.64 -16.32
CA ASP A 33 1.40 5.09 -16.45
C ASP A 33 -0.01 5.72 -16.45
N ALA A 34 -0.96 5.14 -17.18
CA ALA A 34 -2.37 5.56 -17.17
C ALA A 34 -2.99 5.46 -15.76
N TRP A 35 -2.73 4.36 -15.04
CA TRP A 35 -3.22 4.18 -13.67
C TRP A 35 -2.67 5.25 -12.71
N GLN A 36 -1.39 5.58 -12.82
CA GLN A 36 -0.75 6.62 -12.00
C GLN A 36 -1.31 8.02 -12.30
N ALA A 37 -1.71 8.27 -13.56
CA ALA A 37 -2.40 9.49 -13.96
C ALA A 37 -3.89 9.54 -13.51
N GLY A 38 -4.41 8.46 -12.92
CA GLY A 38 -5.82 8.34 -12.54
C GLY A 38 -6.75 7.94 -13.70
N ASP A 39 -6.21 7.67 -14.89
CA ASP A 39 -6.97 7.16 -16.02
C ASP A 39 -7.11 5.63 -15.95
N TYR A 40 -7.97 5.20 -15.04
CA TYR A 40 -8.18 3.78 -14.76
C TYR A 40 -8.84 3.02 -15.92
N ARG A 41 -9.64 3.70 -16.76
CA ARG A 41 -10.28 3.06 -17.91
C ARG A 41 -9.24 2.71 -18.96
N THR A 42 -8.35 3.64 -19.29
CA THR A 42 -7.24 3.39 -20.20
C THR A 42 -6.30 2.33 -19.63
N ALA A 43 -5.96 2.40 -18.33
CA ALA A 43 -5.15 1.37 -17.68
C ALA A 43 -5.71 -0.05 -17.85
N VAL A 44 -7.00 -0.23 -17.61
CA VAL A 44 -7.69 -1.51 -17.83
C VAL A 44 -7.69 -1.91 -19.30
N ALA A 45 -7.90 -0.97 -20.21
CA ALA A 45 -7.91 -1.23 -21.65
C ALA A 45 -6.56 -1.78 -22.13
N GLU A 46 -5.45 -1.21 -21.64
CA GLU A 46 -4.09 -1.66 -21.97
C GLU A 46 -3.74 -3.01 -21.33
N TRP A 47 -4.10 -3.22 -20.06
CA TRP A 47 -3.76 -4.48 -19.38
C TRP A 47 -4.58 -5.67 -19.84
N ARG A 48 -5.83 -5.47 -20.27
CA ARG A 48 -6.73 -6.57 -20.63
C ARG A 48 -6.18 -7.50 -21.73
N PRO A 49 -5.72 -7.02 -22.90
CA PRO A 49 -5.15 -7.90 -23.92
C PRO A 49 -3.91 -8.64 -23.43
N LEU A 50 -3.03 -7.99 -22.66
CA LEU A 50 -1.83 -8.62 -22.09
C LEU A 50 -2.19 -9.71 -21.07
N ALA A 51 -3.16 -9.44 -20.19
CA ALA A 51 -3.64 -10.38 -19.19
C ALA A 51 -4.25 -11.64 -19.84
N ILE A 52 -5.00 -11.45 -20.93
CA ILE A 52 -5.55 -12.54 -21.75
C ILE A 52 -4.42 -13.32 -22.43
N ALA A 53 -3.38 -12.64 -22.91
CA ALA A 53 -2.20 -13.27 -23.51
C ALA A 53 -1.29 -13.99 -22.50
N GLY A 54 -1.59 -13.91 -21.21
CA GLY A 54 -0.90 -14.68 -20.17
C GLY A 54 0.09 -13.87 -19.33
N ASP A 55 0.27 -12.58 -19.58
CA ASP A 55 1.21 -11.75 -18.83
C ASP A 55 0.80 -11.66 -17.35
N ALA A 56 1.69 -12.11 -16.45
CA ALA A 56 1.39 -12.24 -15.03
C ALA A 56 1.22 -10.88 -14.33
N ASP A 57 1.97 -9.87 -14.74
CA ASP A 57 1.88 -8.52 -14.19
C ASP A 57 0.55 -7.87 -14.63
N ALA A 58 0.15 -8.06 -15.89
CA ALA A 58 -1.13 -7.59 -16.41
C ALA A 58 -2.31 -8.28 -15.73
N GLN A 59 -2.22 -9.60 -15.49
CA GLN A 59 -3.21 -10.35 -14.72
C GLN A 59 -3.32 -9.83 -13.29
N PHE A 60 -2.20 -9.58 -12.62
CA PHE A 60 -2.21 -8.96 -11.30
C PHE A 60 -2.89 -7.58 -11.31
N ASN A 61 -2.50 -6.71 -12.25
CA ASN A 61 -3.05 -5.36 -12.37
C ASN A 61 -4.55 -5.36 -12.68
N LEU A 62 -5.02 -6.27 -13.54
CA LEU A 62 -6.45 -6.43 -13.81
C LEU A 62 -7.20 -6.96 -12.59
N GLY A 63 -6.60 -7.86 -11.82
CA GLY A 63 -7.13 -8.30 -10.52
C GLY A 63 -7.29 -7.13 -9.54
N GLN A 64 -6.29 -6.24 -9.47
CA GLN A 64 -6.35 -5.02 -8.65
C GLN A 64 -7.47 -4.07 -9.11
N ALA A 65 -7.65 -3.89 -10.43
CA ALA A 65 -8.71 -3.06 -10.99
C ALA A 65 -10.10 -3.55 -10.56
N TYR A 66 -10.36 -4.85 -10.66
CA TYR A 66 -11.61 -5.46 -10.20
C TYR A 66 -11.77 -5.41 -8.68
N LYS A 67 -10.70 -5.63 -7.91
CA LYS A 67 -10.77 -5.54 -6.44
C LYS A 67 -11.17 -4.13 -5.98
N LEU A 68 -10.63 -3.09 -6.65
CA LEU A 68 -10.81 -1.69 -6.27
C LEU A 68 -12.00 -1.02 -6.96
N GLY A 69 -12.62 -1.66 -7.95
CA GLY A 69 -13.66 -1.02 -8.78
C GLY A 69 -13.15 0.18 -9.58
N ARG A 70 -11.89 0.15 -10.03
CA ARG A 70 -11.24 1.25 -10.75
C ARG A 70 -11.11 0.91 -12.22
N GLY A 71 -11.74 1.71 -13.09
CA GLY A 71 -11.78 1.45 -14.53
C GLY A 71 -12.74 0.32 -14.95
N VAL A 72 -13.17 -0.51 -14.00
CA VAL A 72 -14.19 -1.56 -14.11
C VAL A 72 -15.07 -1.56 -12.85
N PRO A 73 -16.31 -2.09 -12.90
CA PRO A 73 -17.09 -2.35 -11.70
C PRO A 73 -16.32 -3.26 -10.73
N ALA A 74 -16.49 -3.03 -9.43
CA ALA A 74 -15.87 -3.87 -8.41
C ALA A 74 -16.42 -5.30 -8.48
N ASP A 75 -15.53 -6.29 -8.51
CA ASP A 75 -15.87 -7.71 -8.56
C ASP A 75 -14.75 -8.55 -7.93
N LEU A 76 -14.97 -9.00 -6.70
CA LEU A 76 -13.98 -9.81 -5.97
C LEU A 76 -13.78 -11.20 -6.57
N ALA A 77 -14.78 -11.77 -7.24
CA ALA A 77 -14.64 -13.07 -7.89
C ALA A 77 -13.75 -12.98 -9.14
N GLN A 78 -13.90 -11.91 -9.92
CA GLN A 78 -12.97 -11.60 -11.01
C GLN A 78 -11.57 -11.32 -10.48
N ALA A 79 -11.44 -10.51 -9.42
CA ALA A 79 -10.15 -10.23 -8.80
C ALA A 79 -9.44 -11.53 -8.37
N GLU A 80 -10.15 -12.41 -7.65
CA GLU A 80 -9.64 -13.73 -7.27
C GLU A 80 -9.18 -14.54 -8.48
N ALA A 81 -10.00 -14.62 -9.54
CA ALA A 81 -9.66 -15.38 -10.73
C ALA A 81 -8.38 -14.87 -11.40
N TRP A 82 -8.19 -13.55 -11.47
CA TRP A 82 -6.98 -12.94 -12.03
C TRP A 82 -5.76 -13.12 -11.14
N TYR A 83 -5.89 -12.92 -9.82
CA TYR A 83 -4.79 -13.21 -8.89
C TYR A 83 -4.38 -14.67 -8.92
N ARG A 84 -5.34 -15.62 -9.01
CA ARG A 84 -5.05 -17.04 -9.09
C ARG A 84 -4.26 -17.39 -10.37
N ARG A 85 -4.53 -16.73 -11.50
CA ARG A 85 -3.74 -16.91 -12.73
C ARG A 85 -2.32 -16.38 -12.57
N ALA A 86 -2.15 -15.17 -12.06
CA ALA A 86 -0.82 -14.58 -11.84
C ALA A 86 -0.01 -15.35 -10.80
N ALA A 87 -0.62 -15.74 -9.68
CA ALA A 87 0.02 -16.50 -8.61
C ALA A 87 0.51 -17.89 -9.08
N LYS A 88 -0.22 -18.56 -9.97
CA LYS A 88 0.22 -19.83 -10.60
C LYS A 88 1.52 -19.67 -11.42
N GLN A 89 1.82 -18.46 -11.86
CA GLN A 89 3.06 -18.12 -12.57
C GLN A 89 4.17 -17.65 -11.64
N GLY A 90 3.98 -17.72 -10.31
CA GLY A 90 4.95 -17.26 -9.32
C GLY A 90 4.89 -15.76 -9.01
N HIS A 91 3.86 -15.04 -9.47
CA HIS A 91 3.71 -13.61 -9.19
C HIS A 91 3.40 -13.36 -7.71
N LEU A 92 4.41 -12.95 -6.94
CA LEU A 92 4.35 -12.89 -5.46
C LEU A 92 3.25 -11.98 -4.94
N GLN A 93 3.09 -10.77 -5.50
CA GLN A 93 2.04 -9.86 -5.03
C GLN A 93 0.63 -10.37 -5.34
N ALA A 94 0.49 -11.23 -6.34
CA ALA A 94 -0.80 -11.85 -6.66
C ALA A 94 -1.10 -12.98 -5.67
N GLU A 95 -0.07 -13.75 -5.28
CA GLU A 95 -0.17 -14.72 -4.19
C GLU A 95 -0.60 -14.05 -2.87
N ASP A 96 0.05 -12.94 -2.51
CA ASP A 96 -0.26 -12.17 -1.29
C ASP A 96 -1.73 -11.70 -1.29
N ASN A 97 -2.20 -11.10 -2.40
CA ASN A 97 -3.58 -10.62 -2.50
C ASN A 97 -4.60 -11.77 -2.62
N LEU A 98 -4.25 -12.89 -3.24
CA LEU A 98 -5.11 -14.08 -3.30
C LEU A 98 -5.38 -14.61 -1.89
N GLY A 99 -4.35 -14.72 -1.05
CA GLY A 99 -4.51 -15.15 0.34
C GLY A 99 -5.49 -14.25 1.11
N LEU A 100 -5.34 -12.92 0.99
CA LEU A 100 -6.23 -11.96 1.65
C LEU A 100 -7.66 -12.02 1.12
N VAL A 101 -7.85 -12.11 -0.20
CA VAL A 101 -9.20 -12.20 -0.82
C VAL A 101 -9.91 -13.47 -0.35
N LEU A 102 -9.24 -14.62 -0.37
CA LEU A 102 -9.78 -15.89 0.12
C LEU A 102 -10.15 -15.82 1.60
N PHE A 103 -9.29 -15.18 2.41
CA PHE A 103 -9.55 -15.00 3.83
C PHE A 103 -10.82 -14.15 4.07
N THR A 104 -10.96 -13.03 3.35
CA THR A 104 -12.16 -12.18 3.44
C THR A 104 -13.42 -12.83 2.87
N ALA A 105 -13.28 -13.77 1.93
CA ALA A 105 -14.37 -14.59 1.40
C ALA A 105 -14.75 -15.77 2.32
N ASN A 106 -14.29 -15.77 3.57
CA ASN A 106 -14.47 -16.83 4.56
C ASN A 106 -13.92 -18.22 4.13
N ARG A 107 -13.04 -18.27 3.12
CA ARG A 107 -12.32 -19.48 2.70
C ARG A 107 -10.97 -19.56 3.42
N ARG A 108 -11.03 -19.46 4.74
CA ARG A 108 -9.86 -19.21 5.60
C ARG A 108 -8.85 -20.35 5.56
N GLU A 109 -9.31 -21.61 5.52
CA GLU A 109 -8.41 -22.77 5.40
C GLU A 109 -7.63 -22.79 4.09
N GLU A 110 -8.27 -22.45 2.97
CA GLU A 110 -7.60 -22.31 1.67
C GLU A 110 -6.63 -21.13 1.66
N ALA A 111 -6.95 -20.06 2.38
CA ALA A 111 -6.11 -18.87 2.49
C ALA A 111 -4.83 -19.11 3.30
N MET A 112 -4.89 -19.90 4.38
CA MET A 112 -3.79 -19.97 5.35
C MET A 112 -2.43 -20.37 4.77
N PRO A 113 -2.32 -21.35 3.86
CA PRO A 113 -1.03 -21.67 3.22
C PRO A 113 -0.44 -20.48 2.45
N LEU A 114 -1.28 -19.66 1.81
CA LEU A 114 -0.86 -18.45 1.09
C LEU A 114 -0.44 -17.36 2.08
N ILE A 115 -1.24 -17.16 3.14
CA ILE A 115 -0.95 -16.21 4.22
C ILE A 115 0.39 -16.56 4.91
N ALA A 116 0.63 -17.84 5.20
CA ALA A 116 1.88 -18.29 5.83
C ALA A 116 3.10 -17.99 4.96
N ARG A 117 3.04 -18.30 3.65
CA ARG A 117 4.13 -17.96 2.71
C ARG A 117 4.33 -16.46 2.55
N SER A 118 3.25 -15.69 2.50
CA SER A 118 3.30 -14.22 2.40
C SER A 118 3.91 -13.60 3.66
N ALA A 119 3.51 -14.06 4.84
CA ALA A 119 4.07 -13.64 6.12
C ALA A 119 5.55 -14.03 6.24
N ALA A 120 5.94 -15.21 5.73
CA ALA A 120 7.32 -15.66 5.69
C ALA A 120 8.20 -14.78 4.78
N ARG A 121 7.64 -14.09 3.78
CA ARG A 121 8.33 -13.06 2.98
C ARG A 121 8.30 -11.66 3.62
N GLY A 122 7.63 -11.51 4.76
CA GLY A 122 7.48 -10.26 5.48
C GLY A 122 6.35 -9.35 4.99
N GLU A 123 5.31 -9.90 4.34
CA GLU A 123 4.14 -9.10 3.95
C GLU A 123 3.35 -8.69 5.22
N PRO A 124 3.19 -7.38 5.52
CA PRO A 124 2.69 -6.94 6.83
C PRO A 124 1.26 -7.36 7.14
N ARG A 125 0.36 -7.41 6.14
CA ARG A 125 -1.04 -7.80 6.35
C ARG A 125 -1.14 -9.30 6.63
N ALA A 126 -0.36 -10.12 5.93
CA ALA A 126 -0.26 -11.55 6.16
C ALA A 126 0.37 -11.85 7.52
N GLN A 127 1.42 -11.12 7.92
CA GLN A 127 1.98 -11.21 9.27
C GLN A 127 0.92 -10.90 10.33
N TYR A 128 0.11 -9.86 10.14
CA TYR A 128 -0.98 -9.51 11.05
C TYR A 128 -2.06 -10.61 11.14
N VAL A 129 -2.49 -11.16 10.00
CA VAL A 129 -3.48 -12.26 9.95
C VAL A 129 -2.94 -13.51 10.63
N LEU A 130 -1.71 -13.92 10.29
CA LEU A 130 -1.07 -15.09 10.90
C LEU A 130 -0.80 -14.89 12.40
N GLY A 131 -0.42 -13.69 12.81
CA GLY A 131 -0.25 -13.33 14.22
C GLY A 131 -1.56 -13.43 15.00
N THR A 132 -2.67 -13.03 14.40
CA THR A 132 -4.01 -13.18 15.00
C THR A 132 -4.41 -14.65 15.13
N ALA A 133 -4.15 -15.46 14.10
CA ALA A 133 -4.39 -16.91 14.12
C ALA A 133 -3.60 -17.59 15.26
N HIS A 134 -2.31 -17.29 15.40
CA HIS A 134 -1.48 -17.81 16.50
C HIS A 134 -1.93 -17.31 17.89
N PHE A 135 -2.47 -16.09 18.00
CA PHE A 135 -2.98 -15.57 19.27
C PHE A 135 -4.19 -16.37 19.74
N ASN A 136 -5.15 -16.57 18.83
CA ASN A 136 -6.40 -17.27 19.08
C ASN A 136 -6.23 -18.79 19.20
N GLY A 137 -5.26 -19.35 18.46
CA GLY A 137 -5.18 -20.78 18.23
C GLY A 137 -6.21 -21.29 17.22
N ASP A 138 -6.72 -20.43 16.34
CA ASP A 138 -7.60 -20.79 15.25
C ASP A 138 -6.83 -20.76 13.93
N LEU A 139 -6.92 -21.82 13.13
CA LEU A 139 -6.23 -21.97 11.82
C LEU A 139 -4.69 -22.07 11.89
N ALA A 140 -4.08 -21.76 13.04
CA ALA A 140 -2.70 -22.02 13.39
C ALA A 140 -2.62 -22.42 14.86
N GLU A 141 -1.61 -23.22 15.23
CA GLU A 141 -1.38 -23.57 16.64
C GLU A 141 -1.17 -22.33 17.49
N ARG A 142 -1.72 -22.33 18.71
CA ARG A 142 -1.62 -21.19 19.61
C ARG A 142 -0.17 -20.98 20.04
N ASP A 143 0.38 -19.82 19.70
CA ASP A 143 1.76 -19.43 19.98
C ASP A 143 1.80 -17.91 20.26
N TRP A 144 1.68 -17.52 21.53
CA TRP A 144 1.63 -16.11 21.92
C TRP A 144 2.93 -15.34 21.64
N PRO A 145 4.13 -15.90 21.90
CA PRO A 145 5.38 -15.28 21.46
C PRO A 145 5.39 -14.96 19.96
N ARG A 146 5.08 -15.94 19.10
CA ARG A 146 5.05 -15.74 17.65
C ARG A 146 3.95 -14.78 17.22
N ALA A 147 2.77 -14.86 17.83
CA ALA A 147 1.67 -13.93 17.59
C ALA A 147 2.09 -12.47 17.84
N TYR A 148 2.75 -12.23 18.98
CA TYR A 148 3.26 -10.92 19.35
C TYR A 148 4.35 -10.46 18.38
N ALA A 149 5.31 -11.33 18.05
CA ALA A 149 6.39 -11.03 17.11
C ALA A 149 5.88 -10.64 15.72
N LEU A 150 4.97 -11.43 15.14
CA LEU A 150 4.37 -11.15 13.83
C LEU A 150 3.57 -9.84 13.84
N THR A 151 2.77 -9.60 14.89
CA THR A 151 2.01 -8.36 15.03
C THR A 151 2.93 -7.15 15.17
N LYS A 152 4.04 -7.29 15.90
CA LYS A 152 5.07 -6.26 16.03
C LYS A 152 5.76 -5.96 14.70
N ARG A 153 6.18 -6.99 13.95
CA ARG A 153 6.76 -6.85 12.60
C ARG A 153 5.82 -6.10 11.66
N ALA A 154 4.53 -6.47 11.66
CA ALA A 154 3.52 -5.79 10.87
C ALA A 154 3.33 -4.32 11.27
N SER A 155 3.30 -4.04 12.58
CA SER A 155 3.23 -2.67 13.11
C SER A 155 4.44 -1.83 12.71
N ASP A 156 5.65 -2.40 12.81
CA ASP A 156 6.90 -1.72 12.47
C ASP A 156 7.01 -1.42 10.97
N ALA A 157 6.38 -2.25 10.14
CA ALA A 157 6.20 -2.00 8.71
C ALA A 157 5.13 -0.92 8.41
N GLY A 158 4.54 -0.29 9.44
CA GLY A 158 3.59 0.82 9.30
C GLY A 158 2.13 0.41 9.19
N LEU A 159 1.78 -0.87 9.44
CA LEU A 159 0.39 -1.31 9.40
C LEU A 159 -0.37 -0.83 10.65
N SER A 160 -1.16 0.22 10.52
CA SER A 160 -1.86 0.89 11.63
C SER A 160 -2.78 -0.04 12.43
N ILE A 161 -3.50 -0.95 11.77
CA ILE A 161 -4.34 -1.95 12.43
C ILE A 161 -3.50 -2.91 13.31
N ALA A 162 -2.27 -3.23 12.88
CA ALA A 162 -1.35 -4.02 13.69
C ALA A 162 -0.83 -3.21 14.88
N SER A 163 -0.54 -1.92 14.73
CA SER A 163 -0.15 -1.05 15.86
C SER A 163 -1.26 -0.96 16.91
N ALA A 164 -2.51 -0.78 16.49
CA ALA A 164 -3.66 -0.77 17.39
C ALA A 164 -3.85 -2.13 18.10
N ARG A 165 -3.67 -3.23 17.38
CA ARG A 165 -3.75 -4.58 17.95
C ARG A 165 -2.60 -4.86 18.91
N LEU A 166 -1.37 -4.43 18.60
CA LEU A 166 -0.20 -4.61 19.45
C LEU A 166 -0.42 -4.01 20.84
N ALA A 167 -1.00 -2.79 20.92
CA ALA A 167 -1.33 -2.16 22.18
C ALA A 167 -2.38 -2.95 23.00
N GLN A 168 -3.27 -3.70 22.34
CA GLN A 168 -4.16 -4.63 23.04
C GLN A 168 -3.37 -5.85 23.53
N LEU A 169 -2.53 -6.44 22.68
CA LEU A 169 -1.70 -7.60 23.04
C LEU A 169 -0.76 -7.30 24.21
N ASP A 170 -0.31 -6.06 24.38
CA ASP A 170 0.48 -5.64 25.55
C ASP A 170 -0.21 -5.88 26.89
N ASN A 171 -1.54 -5.88 26.90
CA ASN A 171 -2.35 -6.14 28.08
C ASN A 171 -2.84 -7.59 28.16
N LEU A 172 -2.90 -8.29 27.03
CA LEU A 172 -3.45 -9.65 26.93
C LEU A 172 -2.39 -10.75 27.01
N ILE A 173 -1.17 -10.47 26.58
CA ILE A 173 -0.06 -11.44 26.56
C ILE A 173 0.86 -11.17 27.75
N PRO A 174 1.15 -12.20 28.59
CA PRO A 174 2.10 -12.08 29.70
C PRO A 174 3.45 -11.52 29.26
N LEU A 175 4.10 -10.75 30.13
CA LEU A 175 5.35 -10.03 29.81
C LEU A 175 6.46 -10.98 29.33
N ASP A 176 6.61 -12.15 29.95
CA ASP A 176 7.61 -13.16 29.57
C ASP A 176 7.38 -13.69 28.14
N GLN A 177 6.12 -13.88 27.75
CA GLN A 177 5.73 -14.32 26.41
C GLN A 177 6.02 -13.23 25.37
N ARG A 178 5.73 -11.95 25.69
CA ARG A 178 6.06 -10.82 24.82
C ARG A 178 7.57 -10.66 24.64
N GLN A 179 8.34 -10.81 25.71
CA GLN A 179 9.81 -10.77 25.65
C GLN A 179 10.38 -11.89 24.76
N ARG A 180 9.84 -13.12 24.84
CA ARG A 180 10.20 -14.20 23.90
C ARG A 180 9.84 -13.85 22.45
N GLY A 181 8.68 -13.24 22.22
CA GLY A 181 8.27 -12.74 20.91
C GLY A 181 9.20 -11.66 20.35
N LEU A 182 9.65 -10.73 21.19
CA LEU A 182 10.62 -9.71 20.78
C LEU A 182 11.99 -10.32 20.48
N ALA A 183 12.43 -11.32 21.25
CA ALA A 183 13.72 -11.96 21.09
C ALA A 183 13.86 -12.74 19.76
N MET A 184 12.76 -13.23 19.17
CA MET A 184 12.79 -13.96 17.89
C MET A 184 12.80 -13.06 16.65
N ILE A 185 12.48 -11.76 16.77
CA ILE A 185 12.36 -10.84 15.63
C ILE A 185 13.61 -10.80 14.74
N PRO A 186 14.85 -10.71 15.26
CA PRO A 186 16.04 -10.67 14.40
C PRO A 186 16.22 -11.92 13.53
N ASP A 187 15.88 -13.10 14.06
CA ASP A 187 15.95 -14.35 13.30
C ASP A 187 14.83 -14.45 12.28
N MET A 188 13.63 -13.95 12.62
CA MET A 188 12.53 -13.81 11.68
C MET A 188 12.93 -12.91 10.51
N GLU A 189 13.48 -11.72 10.75
CA GLU A 189 13.95 -10.80 9.71
C GLU A 189 14.98 -11.43 8.78
N ARG A 190 15.92 -12.21 9.34
CA ARG A 190 16.89 -12.97 8.55
C ARG A 190 16.23 -14.05 7.70
N SER A 191 15.24 -14.76 8.26
CA SER A 191 14.45 -15.74 7.50
C SER A 191 13.64 -15.09 6.40
N GLU A 192 12.99 -13.95 6.67
CA GLU A 192 12.20 -13.19 5.71
C GLU A 192 13.04 -12.75 4.52
N GLN A 193 14.25 -12.25 4.79
CA GLN A 193 15.16 -11.86 3.71
C GLN A 193 15.57 -13.05 2.84
N ARG A 194 15.82 -14.22 3.45
CA ARG A 194 16.12 -15.44 2.69
C ARG A 194 14.94 -15.89 1.84
N GLU A 195 13.73 -15.89 2.40
CA GLU A 195 12.50 -16.26 1.70
C GLU A 195 12.20 -15.31 0.53
N ARG A 196 12.38 -13.99 0.71
CA ARG A 196 12.25 -13.02 -0.39
C ARG A 196 13.24 -13.29 -1.52
N LEU A 197 14.50 -13.54 -1.19
CA LEU A 197 15.54 -13.83 -2.18
C LEU A 197 15.28 -15.15 -2.92
N ALA A 198 14.85 -16.18 -2.19
CA ALA A 198 14.46 -17.46 -2.76
C ALA A 198 13.26 -17.32 -3.70
N ALA A 199 12.23 -16.57 -3.28
CA ALA A 199 11.02 -16.34 -4.05
C ALA A 199 11.31 -15.58 -5.36
N VAL A 200 12.15 -14.54 -5.31
CA VAL A 200 12.59 -13.82 -6.52
C VAL A 200 13.40 -14.73 -7.46
N SER A 201 14.26 -15.58 -6.90
CA SER A 201 15.06 -16.53 -7.69
C SER A 201 14.19 -17.61 -8.34
N ALA A 202 13.14 -18.06 -7.66
CA ALA A 202 12.18 -19.05 -8.17
C ALA A 202 11.23 -18.48 -9.24
N ALA A 203 10.92 -17.19 -9.18
CA ALA A 203 10.08 -16.50 -10.16
C ALA A 203 10.84 -16.08 -11.43
N ALA A 204 12.17 -16.18 -11.46
CA ALA A 204 12.96 -15.87 -12.66
C ALA A 204 12.65 -16.91 -13.76
N PRO A 205 12.43 -16.46 -15.02
CA PRO A 205 12.22 -17.39 -16.12
C PRO A 205 13.43 -18.32 -16.23
N ALA A 206 13.17 -19.61 -16.49
CA ALA A 206 14.21 -20.61 -16.64
C ALA A 206 15.26 -20.08 -17.63
N ALA A 207 16.53 -20.08 -17.21
CA ALA A 207 17.63 -19.70 -18.09
C ALA A 207 17.48 -20.49 -19.40
N PRO A 208 17.62 -19.85 -20.57
CA PRO A 208 17.57 -20.58 -21.83
C PRO A 208 18.56 -21.74 -21.74
N LYS A 209 18.09 -22.95 -22.07
CA LYS A 209 18.97 -24.13 -22.12
C LYS A 209 20.22 -23.72 -22.90
N PRO A 210 21.44 -23.95 -22.38
CA PRO A 210 22.64 -23.63 -23.13
C PRO A 210 22.52 -24.29 -24.50
N ALA A 211 22.56 -23.48 -25.55
CA ALA A 211 22.62 -24.00 -26.90
C ALA A 211 23.82 -24.98 -26.94
N PRO A 212 23.72 -26.13 -27.64
CA PRO A 212 24.83 -27.05 -27.76
C PRO A 212 26.05 -26.24 -28.19
N THR A 213 27.06 -26.22 -27.31
CA THR A 213 28.30 -25.48 -27.52
C THR A 213 28.94 -26.02 -28.78
N SER A 214 28.78 -25.29 -29.88
CA SER A 214 29.71 -25.42 -31.00
C SER A 214 31.09 -25.01 -30.46
N PRO A 215 32.15 -25.80 -30.70
CA PRO A 215 33.46 -25.50 -30.14
C PRO A 215 33.92 -24.11 -30.61
N ILE A 216 34.08 -23.19 -29.65
CA ILE A 216 34.70 -21.89 -29.88
C ILE A 216 36.16 -22.19 -30.24
N LYS A 217 36.59 -21.83 -31.46
CA LYS A 217 38.02 -21.81 -31.81
C LYS A 217 38.71 -20.78 -30.92
N THR A 218 39.48 -21.24 -29.95
CA THR A 218 40.42 -20.41 -29.21
C THR A 218 41.52 -19.95 -30.16
N ALA A 219 41.58 -18.66 -30.45
CA ALA A 219 42.77 -18.07 -31.06
C ALA A 219 43.85 -18.01 -29.98
N SER A 220 44.91 -18.81 -30.12
CA SER A 220 46.08 -18.74 -29.26
C SER A 220 46.81 -17.42 -29.48
N LEU A 221 46.83 -16.56 -28.47
CA LEU A 221 47.71 -15.40 -28.45
C LEU A 221 49.15 -15.87 -28.14
N PRO A 222 50.18 -15.32 -28.83
CA PRO A 222 51.56 -15.66 -28.51
C PRO A 222 51.97 -15.12 -27.13
N PRO A 223 52.92 -15.78 -26.44
CA PRO A 223 53.37 -15.37 -25.12
C PRO A 223 54.07 -14.00 -25.16
N SER A 224 53.71 -13.11 -24.24
CA SER A 224 54.37 -11.82 -24.06
C SER A 224 55.84 -12.01 -23.63
N ALA A 225 56.76 -11.47 -24.41
CA ALA A 225 58.17 -11.37 -24.01
C ALA A 225 58.33 -10.31 -22.90
N PRO A 226 59.13 -10.56 -21.85
CA PRO A 226 59.39 -9.57 -20.81
C PRO A 226 60.28 -8.44 -21.36
N GLY A 227 59.67 -7.28 -21.61
CA GLY A 227 60.37 -6.03 -21.91
C GLY A 227 60.92 -5.37 -20.64
N THR A 228 62.17 -4.96 -20.69
CA THR A 228 62.93 -4.30 -19.63
C THR A 228 62.44 -2.89 -19.30
N SER A 229 62.49 -2.56 -18.00
CA SER A 229 62.40 -1.23 -17.36
C SER A 229 61.24 -0.32 -17.81
N TYR A 230 60.11 -0.43 -17.10
CA TYR A 230 59.17 0.69 -16.99
C TYR A 230 59.52 1.53 -15.76
N THR A 231 59.95 2.77 -15.99
CA THR A 231 60.08 3.79 -14.94
C THR A 231 58.77 4.56 -14.87
N PRO A 232 58.04 4.58 -13.74
CA PRO A 232 56.78 5.30 -13.66
C PRO A 232 57.00 6.83 -13.75
N PRO A 233 56.13 7.58 -14.44
CA PRO A 233 56.17 9.04 -14.43
C PRO A 233 55.81 9.62 -13.04
N PRO A 234 56.24 10.84 -12.72
CA PRO A 234 56.02 11.43 -11.40
C PRO A 234 54.54 11.66 -11.11
N VAL A 235 54.16 11.38 -9.86
CA VAL A 235 52.81 11.54 -9.32
C VAL A 235 52.42 13.01 -9.34
N ILE A 236 51.47 13.37 -10.21
CA ILE A 236 50.77 14.66 -10.13
C ILE A 236 49.73 14.52 -9.01
N ALA A 237 49.84 15.40 -8.00
CA ALA A 237 48.89 15.49 -6.90
C ALA A 237 47.46 15.70 -7.42
N ALA A 238 46.53 14.86 -6.95
CA ALA A 238 45.14 14.88 -7.37
C ALA A 238 44.46 16.21 -7.01
N THR A 239 44.09 16.99 -8.03
CA THR A 239 43.03 17.99 -7.91
C THR A 239 41.68 17.27 -7.80
N LYS A 240 40.86 17.75 -6.86
CA LYS A 240 39.53 17.26 -6.49
C LYS A 240 38.61 17.08 -7.72
N PRO A 241 37.98 15.91 -7.94
CA PRO A 241 37.03 15.75 -9.04
C PRO A 241 35.71 16.49 -8.77
N ALA A 242 35.21 17.19 -9.79
CA ALA A 242 33.84 17.67 -9.86
C ALA A 242 32.85 16.48 -9.92
N PRO A 243 31.63 16.63 -9.38
CA PRO A 243 30.69 15.50 -9.30
C PRO A 243 30.12 15.14 -10.67
N ALA A 244 30.32 13.87 -11.07
CA ALA A 244 29.64 13.26 -12.21
C ALA A 244 28.13 13.10 -11.95
N PRO A 245 27.27 13.20 -13.00
CA PRO A 245 25.84 13.02 -12.85
C PRO A 245 25.50 11.58 -12.44
N ARG A 246 24.68 11.46 -11.41
CA ARG A 246 24.23 10.18 -10.83
C ARG A 246 23.44 9.38 -11.87
N SER A 247 23.97 8.24 -12.27
CA SER A 247 23.18 7.16 -12.87
C SER A 247 22.13 6.67 -11.88
N LYS A 248 20.85 6.68 -12.29
CA LYS A 248 19.72 6.25 -11.46
C LYS A 248 19.83 4.76 -11.09
N PRO A 249 19.45 4.35 -9.88
CA PRO A 249 19.26 2.94 -9.55
C PRO A 249 18.10 2.37 -10.37
N VAL A 250 18.29 1.17 -10.94
CA VAL A 250 17.18 0.35 -11.44
C VAL A 250 16.41 -0.14 -10.22
N THR A 251 15.28 0.49 -9.93
CA THR A 251 14.36 0.06 -8.87
C THR A 251 13.50 -1.09 -9.38
N ALA A 252 13.85 -2.32 -8.99
CA ALA A 252 12.94 -3.46 -9.02
C ALA A 252 11.95 -3.37 -7.84
N SER A 253 10.95 -2.50 -8.01
CA SER A 253 9.64 -2.52 -7.35
C SER A 253 8.83 -1.40 -8.00
N SER A 254 7.81 -1.77 -8.78
CA SER A 254 7.00 -0.82 -9.53
C SER A 254 6.34 0.18 -8.56
N PRO A 255 6.35 1.50 -8.81
CA PRO A 255 5.77 2.52 -7.93
C PRO A 255 4.24 2.37 -7.72
N VAL A 256 3.56 1.60 -8.56
CA VAL A 256 2.17 1.15 -8.31
C VAL A 256 2.08 0.28 -7.06
N ALA A 257 3.11 -0.51 -6.74
CA ALA A 257 3.15 -1.38 -5.56
C ALA A 257 3.11 -0.58 -4.25
N SER A 258 3.72 0.60 -4.21
CA SER A 258 3.74 1.47 -3.03
C SER A 258 2.42 2.25 -2.88
N ALA A 259 1.90 2.81 -3.97
CA ALA A 259 0.62 3.53 -3.97
C ALA A 259 -0.59 2.59 -3.78
N ALA A 260 -0.53 1.36 -4.31
CA ALA A 260 -1.56 0.34 -4.12
C ALA A 260 -1.47 -0.33 -2.74
N ALA A 261 -0.29 -0.44 -2.12
CA ALA A 261 -0.18 -0.85 -0.73
C ALA A 261 -0.85 0.18 0.20
N ALA A 262 -0.62 1.48 -0.02
CA ALA A 262 -1.29 2.54 0.74
C ALA A 262 -2.82 2.55 0.53
N ALA A 263 -3.29 2.48 -0.72
CA ALA A 263 -4.72 2.47 -1.03
C ALA A 263 -5.43 1.16 -0.61
N ALA A 264 -4.72 0.02 -0.60
CA ALA A 264 -5.25 -1.24 -0.10
C ALA A 264 -5.27 -1.29 1.43
N VAL A 265 -4.36 -0.61 2.14
CA VAL A 265 -4.42 -0.46 3.59
C VAL A 265 -5.66 0.35 4.00
N GLU A 266 -5.99 1.41 3.24
CA GLU A 266 -7.18 2.23 3.47
C GLU A 266 -8.48 1.46 3.17
N ALA A 267 -8.58 0.79 2.00
CA ALA A 267 -9.77 0.03 1.62
C ALA A 267 -9.98 -1.26 2.43
N THR A 268 -8.91 -1.92 2.91
CA THR A 268 -9.03 -3.13 3.77
C THR A 268 -9.36 -2.73 5.21
N ALA A 269 -8.88 -1.58 5.69
CA ALA A 269 -9.30 -1.03 6.97
C ALA A 269 -10.78 -0.62 6.95
N GLU A 270 -11.28 -0.04 5.85
CA GLU A 270 -12.70 0.27 5.66
C GLU A 270 -13.57 -1.00 5.51
N ALA A 271 -13.10 -2.01 4.77
CA ALA A 271 -13.84 -3.27 4.61
C ALA A 271 -13.89 -4.12 5.90
N MET A 272 -12.79 -4.20 6.67
CA MET A 272 -12.78 -4.90 7.97
C MET A 272 -13.49 -4.11 9.08
N ALA A 273 -13.61 -2.79 8.95
CA ALA A 273 -14.48 -1.99 9.82
C ALA A 273 -15.97 -2.14 9.45
N ALA A 274 -16.28 -2.41 8.18
CA ALA A 274 -17.65 -2.58 7.67
C ALA A 274 -18.22 -3.99 7.86
N THR A 275 -17.38 -5.04 7.90
CA THR A 275 -17.80 -6.40 8.27
C THR A 275 -17.46 -6.66 9.73
N GLY A 276 -18.43 -6.43 10.61
CA GLY A 276 -18.29 -6.45 12.06
C GLY A 276 -17.67 -7.72 12.66
N GLN A 277 -16.94 -7.48 13.75
CA GLN A 277 -16.71 -8.34 14.91
C GLN A 277 -16.27 -9.80 14.64
N PRO A 278 -14.98 -10.13 14.82
CA PRO A 278 -14.58 -11.50 15.14
C PRO A 278 -15.20 -11.90 16.48
N GLY A 279 -16.07 -12.91 16.44
CA GLY A 279 -16.76 -13.44 17.61
C GLY A 279 -15.81 -13.88 18.71
N THR A 280 -15.90 -13.23 19.86
CA THR A 280 -15.37 -13.76 21.12
C THR A 280 -16.47 -14.56 21.79
N THR A 281 -16.57 -15.86 21.49
CA THR A 281 -17.32 -16.78 22.36
C THR A 281 -16.44 -17.12 23.55
N TYR A 282 -16.55 -16.32 24.61
CA TYR A 282 -16.24 -16.76 25.97
C TYR A 282 -17.59 -16.88 26.70
N ALA A 283 -17.95 -18.11 27.08
CA ALA A 283 -19.18 -18.41 27.80
C ALA A 283 -18.95 -18.47 29.32
N ALA A 284 -19.88 -17.90 30.08
CA ALA A 284 -20.13 -18.14 31.51
C ALA A 284 -21.63 -17.83 31.81
N PRO A 285 -22.27 -18.46 32.83
CA PRO A 285 -23.60 -19.12 32.74
C PRO A 285 -24.87 -18.25 32.97
N PRO A 286 -26.10 -18.79 32.77
CA PRO A 286 -27.36 -18.04 32.62
C PRO A 286 -28.04 -17.71 33.97
N GLU A 287 -28.84 -16.65 34.05
CA GLU A 287 -30.33 -16.62 34.00
C GLU A 287 -30.73 -15.13 34.25
N SER A 288 -31.88 -14.55 33.91
CA SER A 288 -33.22 -15.01 33.52
C SER A 288 -34.06 -13.81 33.04
N ASN A 289 -35.04 -14.11 32.19
CA ASN A 289 -36.29 -13.39 31.87
C ASN A 289 -36.33 -12.15 30.95
N ALA A 290 -37.12 -12.32 29.88
CA ALA A 290 -37.85 -11.33 29.09
C ALA A 290 -39.28 -11.91 28.87
N PRO A 291 -40.23 -11.28 28.15
CA PRO A 291 -40.72 -9.89 28.06
C PRO A 291 -42.27 -9.90 28.29
N PRO A 292 -43.16 -9.00 27.76
CA PRO A 292 -43.50 -8.77 26.33
C PRO A 292 -43.88 -7.29 26.02
N SER A 293 -44.56 -6.87 24.95
CA SER A 293 -44.45 -6.93 23.46
C SER A 293 -45.58 -6.03 22.89
N ALA A 294 -45.51 -5.70 21.58
CA ALA A 294 -46.52 -5.14 20.65
C ALA A 294 -46.90 -3.64 20.80
N GLY A 295 -47.11 -2.81 19.77
CA GLY A 295 -47.24 -2.83 18.28
C GLY A 295 -47.86 -1.45 17.87
N PRO A 296 -48.44 -1.20 16.66
CA PRO A 296 -47.93 -1.31 15.29
C PRO A 296 -48.11 -0.02 14.39
N GLU A 297 -47.33 0.05 13.29
CA GLU A 297 -47.66 0.39 11.88
C GLU A 297 -48.56 1.58 11.43
N ALA A 298 -48.07 2.42 10.48
CA ALA A 298 -48.75 2.80 9.20
C ALA A 298 -47.91 3.78 8.30
N ALA A 299 -47.98 3.60 6.97
CA ALA A 299 -47.54 4.47 5.86
C ALA A 299 -48.76 4.76 4.92
N PRO A 300 -48.70 5.30 3.67
CA PRO A 300 -47.78 6.21 2.92
C PRO A 300 -48.52 7.36 2.13
N ALA A 301 -47.80 8.26 1.42
CA ALA A 301 -48.26 8.95 0.18
C ALA A 301 -47.15 9.78 -0.53
N ALA A 302 -47.21 9.89 -1.88
CA ALA A 302 -46.30 10.63 -2.81
C ALA A 302 -47.17 11.48 -3.81
N PRO A 303 -46.69 12.17 -4.90
CA PRO A 303 -45.43 12.89 -5.25
C PRO A 303 -45.59 14.31 -5.94
N GLY A 304 -44.48 15.10 -6.00
CA GLY A 304 -44.08 16.10 -7.06
C GLY A 304 -44.66 17.56 -7.03
N PRO A 305 -44.09 18.58 -7.74
CA PRO A 305 -42.86 18.65 -8.57
C PRO A 305 -41.96 19.93 -8.43
N ALA A 306 -40.86 19.93 -9.20
CA ALA A 306 -40.12 21.05 -9.84
C ALA A 306 -39.12 21.96 -9.07
N ARG A 307 -37.99 22.19 -9.76
CA ARG A 307 -36.77 22.93 -9.40
C ARG A 307 -36.97 24.44 -9.28
N SER A 308 -36.25 25.05 -8.35
CA SER A 308 -35.77 26.43 -8.42
C SER A 308 -34.41 26.56 -7.72
N VAL A 309 -33.41 27.11 -8.41
CA VAL A 309 -32.14 27.56 -7.80
C VAL A 309 -32.32 29.00 -7.31
N PRO A 310 -31.91 29.32 -6.08
CA PRO A 310 -31.24 30.62 -5.87
C PRO A 310 -30.11 30.62 -4.83
N ALA A 311 -29.05 31.39 -5.17
CA ALA A 311 -28.11 32.18 -4.34
C ALA A 311 -27.32 31.52 -3.17
N PRO A 312 -26.06 31.94 -2.93
CA PRO A 312 -25.25 31.41 -1.83
C PRO A 312 -25.86 31.84 -0.47
N PRO A 313 -25.94 30.95 0.54
CA PRO A 313 -26.57 31.31 1.80
C PRO A 313 -25.70 32.27 2.64
N PRO A 314 -26.34 33.12 3.46
CA PRO A 314 -25.68 33.97 4.44
C PRO A 314 -25.05 33.13 5.56
N GLY A 315 -24.06 33.70 6.25
CA GLY A 315 -23.31 33.03 7.33
C GLY A 315 -24.22 32.32 8.32
N HIS A 316 -24.03 31.01 8.47
CA HIS A 316 -24.72 30.22 9.47
C HIS A 316 -24.06 30.43 10.84
N ASP A 317 -24.90 30.71 11.84
CA ASP A 317 -24.54 30.85 13.24
C ASP A 317 -23.63 29.70 13.71
N ALA A 318 -22.45 30.06 14.22
CA ALA A 318 -21.40 29.13 14.63
C ALA A 318 -21.74 28.27 15.87
N THR A 319 -22.96 28.35 16.39
CA THR A 319 -23.36 27.79 17.69
C THR A 319 -23.99 26.39 17.64
N ALA A 320 -24.35 25.86 16.46
CA ALA A 320 -25.02 24.55 16.35
C ALA A 320 -24.28 23.49 15.53
N SER A 321 -23.06 23.76 15.05
CA SER A 321 -22.32 22.79 14.25
C SER A 321 -21.74 21.67 15.11
N PRO A 322 -21.90 20.39 14.70
CA PRO A 322 -21.47 19.25 15.50
C PRO A 322 -19.97 18.97 15.34
N TRP A 323 -19.29 19.67 14.42
CA TRP A 323 -17.88 19.45 14.14
C TRP A 323 -16.97 19.95 15.29
N ARG A 324 -15.99 19.11 15.62
CA ARG A 324 -14.94 19.34 16.62
C ARG A 324 -13.58 18.98 16.05
N ALA A 325 -12.52 19.51 16.64
CA ALA A 325 -11.14 19.16 16.32
C ALA A 325 -10.44 18.62 17.57
N GLN A 326 -10.18 17.32 17.61
CA GLN A 326 -9.49 16.65 18.70
C GLN A 326 -7.97 16.87 18.63
N LEU A 327 -7.43 17.50 19.67
CA LEU A 327 -6.02 17.88 19.79
C LEU A 327 -5.20 16.83 20.54
N GLY A 328 -5.85 15.97 21.31
CA GLY A 328 -5.20 14.88 22.04
C GLY A 328 -6.15 14.13 22.98
N ALA A 329 -5.68 13.02 23.53
CA ALA A 329 -6.36 12.24 24.56
C ALA A 329 -5.38 11.95 25.71
N PHE A 330 -5.80 12.23 26.94
CA PHE A 330 -4.93 12.25 28.10
C PHE A 330 -5.50 11.41 29.22
N GLY A 331 -4.68 10.57 29.86
CA GLY A 331 -5.07 9.87 31.09
C GLY A 331 -5.20 10.79 32.31
N VAL A 332 -4.58 11.97 32.25
CA VAL A 332 -4.64 12.99 33.31
C VAL A 332 -5.12 14.31 32.69
N GLU A 333 -6.25 14.82 33.17
CA GLU A 333 -6.88 16.03 32.63
C GLU A 333 -6.00 17.30 32.76
N ALA A 334 -5.13 17.37 33.77
CA ALA A 334 -4.18 18.48 33.91
C ALA A 334 -3.25 18.61 32.70
N ASN A 335 -2.83 17.50 32.08
CA ASN A 335 -1.98 17.51 30.89
C ASN A 335 -2.75 18.03 29.67
N ALA A 336 -4.04 17.73 29.57
CA ALA A 336 -4.92 18.26 28.55
C ALA A 336 -5.06 19.79 28.68
N ARG A 337 -5.24 20.30 29.90
CA ARG A 337 -5.25 21.76 30.18
C ARG A 337 -3.91 22.41 29.85
N GLY A 338 -2.80 21.74 30.18
CA GLY A 338 -1.45 22.19 29.85
C GLY A 338 -1.22 22.32 28.34
N LEU A 339 -1.62 21.32 27.55
CA LEU A 339 -1.52 21.38 26.09
C LEU A 339 -2.34 22.54 25.53
N TRP A 340 -3.58 22.72 26.00
CA TRP A 340 -4.42 23.83 25.54
C TRP A 340 -3.75 25.19 25.75
N ALA A 341 -3.24 25.45 26.96
CA ALA A 341 -2.58 26.72 27.27
C ALA A 341 -1.30 26.94 26.44
N ALA A 342 -0.56 25.87 26.11
CA ALA A 342 0.60 25.95 25.24
C ALA A 342 0.19 26.27 23.79
N LEU A 343 -0.88 25.65 23.30
CA LEU A 343 -1.40 25.86 21.95
C LEU A 343 -2.03 27.24 21.77
N GLU A 344 -2.74 27.77 22.76
CA GLU A 344 -3.28 29.14 22.71
C GLU A 344 -2.16 30.18 22.55
N LYS A 345 -1.03 30.00 23.22
CA LYS A 345 0.12 30.89 23.10
C LYS A 345 0.84 30.78 21.76
N LYS A 346 0.95 29.55 21.24
CA LYS A 346 1.71 29.25 20.02
C LYS A 346 0.89 29.48 18.74
N HIS A 347 -0.44 29.33 18.81
CA HIS A 347 -1.34 29.37 17.66
C HIS A 347 -2.54 30.28 17.93
N PRO A 348 -2.58 31.50 17.36
CA PRO A 348 -3.72 32.41 17.50
C PRO A 348 -5.06 31.80 17.07
N ALA A 349 -5.02 30.85 16.12
CA ALA A 349 -6.18 30.11 15.65
C ALA A 349 -6.84 29.23 16.73
N VAL A 350 -6.13 28.91 17.82
CA VAL A 350 -6.65 28.12 18.96
C VAL A 350 -7.28 29.03 20.01
N ALA A 351 -6.73 30.23 20.23
CA ALA A 351 -7.23 31.19 21.23
C ALA A 351 -8.66 31.68 20.94
N GLY A 352 -9.09 31.68 19.67
CA GLY A 352 -10.45 32.02 19.27
C GLY A 352 -11.43 30.85 19.28
N ARG A 353 -11.07 29.68 19.82
CA ARG A 353 -11.89 28.46 19.77
C ARG A 353 -12.40 28.05 21.14
N GLU A 354 -13.52 27.34 21.13
CA GLU A 354 -14.08 26.79 22.36
C GLU A 354 -13.29 25.56 22.82
N ARG A 355 -12.88 25.52 24.08
CA ARG A 355 -12.24 24.35 24.69
C ARG A 355 -13.26 23.36 25.20
N HIS A 356 -13.19 22.12 24.72
CA HIS A 356 -14.01 21.01 25.17
C HIS A 356 -13.13 19.91 25.78
N MET A 357 -13.48 19.47 27.00
CA MET A 357 -12.82 18.37 27.72
C MET A 357 -13.79 17.20 27.81
N VAL A 358 -13.77 16.30 26.83
CA VAL A 358 -14.75 15.20 26.72
C VAL A 358 -14.22 13.96 27.42
N LYS A 359 -14.96 13.44 28.40
CA LYS A 359 -14.62 12.18 29.08
C LYS A 359 -14.94 10.99 28.19
N SER A 360 -13.97 10.09 28.01
CA SER A 360 -14.07 8.86 27.24
C SER A 360 -13.44 7.73 28.03
N GLY A 361 -14.22 7.12 28.94
CA GLY A 361 -13.71 6.15 29.90
C GLY A 361 -12.70 6.80 30.86
N LYS A 362 -11.49 6.22 30.96
CA LYS A 362 -10.39 6.75 31.78
C LYS A 362 -9.62 7.91 31.13
N LEU A 363 -9.96 8.30 29.90
CA LEU A 363 -9.27 9.35 29.14
C LEU A 363 -10.10 10.63 29.07
N THR A 364 -9.43 11.78 29.11
CA THR A 364 -9.99 13.08 28.72
C THR A 364 -9.51 13.42 27.31
N ARG A 365 -10.43 13.56 26.36
CA ARG A 365 -10.16 14.06 25.01
C ARG A 365 -10.23 15.58 25.01
N LEU A 366 -9.15 16.23 24.60
CA LEU A 366 -9.11 17.66 24.39
C LEU A 366 -9.59 17.96 22.97
N GLN A 367 -10.64 18.77 22.85
CA GLN A 367 -11.22 19.15 21.57
C GLN A 367 -11.40 20.68 21.48
N ALA A 368 -11.19 21.23 20.29
CA ALA A 368 -11.60 22.58 19.92
C ALA A 368 -12.97 22.53 19.24
N GLY A 369 -13.84 23.51 19.53
CA GLY A 369 -15.16 23.68 18.93
C GLY A 369 -15.37 25.05 18.29
N GLY A 370 -16.60 25.31 17.84
CA GLY A 370 -16.98 26.56 17.16
C GLY A 370 -16.62 26.59 15.67
N PHE A 371 -16.65 25.44 14.98
CA PHE A 371 -16.47 25.37 13.53
C PHE A 371 -17.83 25.40 12.84
N ALA A 372 -18.05 26.25 11.84
CA ALA A 372 -19.32 26.32 11.11
C ALA A 372 -19.62 25.06 10.28
N ASN A 373 -18.58 24.35 9.83
CA ASN A 373 -18.71 23.11 9.07
C ASN A 373 -17.42 22.26 9.13
N LYS A 374 -17.49 21.03 8.61
CA LYS A 374 -16.35 20.09 8.53
C LYS A 374 -15.12 20.71 7.88
N GLY A 375 -15.30 21.42 6.76
CA GLY A 375 -14.20 22.02 6.01
C GLY A 375 -13.45 23.12 6.78
N GLU A 376 -14.09 23.79 7.74
CA GLU A 376 -13.42 24.69 8.66
C GLU A 376 -12.58 23.95 9.70
N ALA A 377 -13.12 22.88 10.28
CA ALA A 377 -12.40 22.02 11.22
C ALA A 377 -11.17 21.35 10.54
N GLU A 378 -11.31 20.92 9.28
CA GLU A 378 -10.22 20.33 8.48
C GLU A 378 -9.10 21.32 8.23
N ARG A 379 -9.42 22.56 7.84
CA ARG A 379 -8.42 23.63 7.67
C ARG A 379 -7.70 23.97 8.96
N PHE A 380 -8.43 24.04 10.08
CA PHE A 380 -7.84 24.24 11.40
C PHE A 380 -6.87 23.11 11.77
N CYS A 381 -7.28 21.84 11.60
CA CYS A 381 -6.38 20.72 11.86
C CYS A 381 -5.17 20.70 10.92
N ALA A 382 -5.34 21.06 9.64
CA ALA A 382 -4.24 21.17 8.71
C ALA A 382 -3.22 22.24 9.13
N SER A 383 -3.67 23.38 9.67
CA SER A 383 -2.73 24.40 10.19
C SER A 383 -1.92 23.90 11.38
N LEU A 384 -2.54 23.16 12.30
CA LEU A 384 -1.83 22.63 13.47
C LEU A 384 -0.83 21.54 13.10
N ARG A 385 -1.17 20.66 12.15
CA ARG A 385 -0.28 19.59 11.68
C ARG A 385 0.97 20.13 11.00
N LYS A 386 0.90 21.27 10.31
CA LYS A 386 2.08 21.93 9.72
C LYS A 386 3.14 22.28 10.76
N ASP A 387 2.71 22.60 11.98
CA ASP A 387 3.58 22.94 13.10
C ASP A 387 3.88 21.74 14.01
N GLY A 388 3.60 20.52 13.54
CA GLY A 388 3.83 19.26 14.23
C GLY A 388 2.80 18.91 15.30
N GLN A 389 1.71 19.68 15.44
CA GLN A 389 0.65 19.39 16.40
C GLN A 389 -0.38 18.42 15.82
N ALA A 390 -0.57 17.30 16.50
CA ALA A 390 -1.61 16.33 16.14
C ALA A 390 -3.01 16.96 16.27
N CYS A 391 -3.85 16.72 15.26
CA CYS A 391 -5.24 17.19 15.23
C CYS A 391 -6.09 16.25 14.36
N LEU A 392 -7.28 15.87 14.84
CA LEU A 392 -8.25 15.04 14.13
C LEU A 392 -9.62 15.72 14.12
N VAL A 393 -10.25 15.83 12.95
CA VAL A 393 -11.64 16.30 12.87
C VAL A 393 -12.56 15.19 13.31
N VAL A 394 -13.45 15.49 14.24
CA VAL A 394 -14.42 14.55 14.80
C VAL A 394 -15.81 15.18 14.79
N ASP A 395 -16.82 14.32 14.70
CA ASP A 395 -18.20 14.71 14.95
C ASP A 395 -18.51 14.57 16.46
N ARG A 396 -19.50 15.33 16.96
CA ARG A 396 -19.79 15.47 18.40
C ARG A 396 -20.21 14.17 19.07
#